data_AF-A0A8C9R0J7-F1
#
_entry.id   AF-A0A8C9R0J7-F1
#
_cell.length_a   1.000
_cell.length_b   1.000
_cell.length_c   1.000
_cell.angle_alpha   90.00
_cell.angle_beta   90.00
_cell.angle_gamma   90.00
#
_symmetry.space_group_name_H-M   'P 1'
#
loop_
_entity.id
_entity.type
_entity.pdbx_description
1 polymer ?
#
loop_
_entity_poly.entity_id
_entity_poly.type
_entity_poly.pdbx_seq_one_letter_code
_entity_poly.pdbx_strand_id
1 'polypeptide(L)'
;MNSSHRLLLLCEIWAVTIGWASSVDFVSHNMKEDLQKLKEHFNTSDKALFRDPVFLRNLQDLESRFEEGEQKVLMGELLDVYLSILEDMMNRTEDDNLKRSITLTRNRVSDLRKHHFQSKGHLKTQLQDLWAIETDDPLVQRKAVRELTTVFHKASVLGSKKKVPARRRRRQAGRRRI
;
A
#
# COMPACT_ATOMS: atom_id res chain seq x y z
N MET A 1 54.79 -2.06 -13.85
CA MET A 1 54.10 -1.05 -13.03
C MET A 1 53.07 -0.32 -13.90
N ASN A 2 51.84 -0.26 -13.40
CA ASN A 2 50.77 0.69 -13.75
C ASN A 2 50.03 0.50 -15.09
N SER A 3 49.35 -0.64 -15.28
CA SER A 3 48.26 -0.72 -16.27
C SER A 3 47.16 -1.70 -15.85
N SER A 4 46.75 -1.64 -14.58
CA SER A 4 45.62 -2.45 -14.06
C SER A 4 44.69 -1.67 -13.12
N HIS A 5 45.06 -0.42 -12.77
CA HIS A 5 44.28 0.43 -11.88
C HIS A 5 43.46 1.52 -12.61
N ARG A 6 43.53 1.59 -13.94
CA ARG A 6 42.76 2.57 -14.74
C ARG A 6 41.48 2.03 -15.37
N LEU A 7 41.25 0.72 -15.32
CA LEU A 7 40.02 0.08 -15.83
C LEU A 7 39.00 -0.24 -14.74
N LEU A 8 39.33 -0.01 -13.46
CA LEU A 8 38.44 -0.27 -12.32
C LEU A 8 37.70 0.97 -11.79
N LEU A 9 37.86 2.13 -12.42
CA LEU A 9 37.26 3.40 -11.96
C LEU A 9 36.15 3.96 -12.86
N LEU A 10 35.64 3.18 -13.81
CA LEU A 10 34.49 3.59 -14.65
C LEU A 10 33.27 2.66 -14.55
N CYS A 11 33.27 1.67 -13.64
CA CYS A 11 32.09 0.83 -13.36
C CYS A 11 31.35 1.20 -12.05
N GLU A 12 31.87 2.13 -11.25
CA GLU A 12 31.26 2.52 -9.96
C GLU A 12 30.22 3.66 -10.06
N ILE A 13 29.96 4.21 -11.27
CA ILE A 13 28.98 5.31 -11.45
C ILE A 13 27.61 4.81 -11.99
N TRP A 14 27.48 3.53 -12.33
CA TRP A 14 26.24 2.99 -12.95
C TRP A 14 25.28 2.28 -11.99
N ALA A 15 25.39 2.49 -10.68
CA ALA A 15 24.55 1.77 -9.70
C ALA A 15 23.89 2.64 -8.60
N VAL A 16 23.63 3.92 -8.86
CA VAL A 16 22.86 4.79 -7.92
C VAL A 16 21.59 5.38 -8.53
N THR A 17 21.26 5.15 -9.81
CA THR A 17 20.01 5.66 -10.41
C THR A 17 18.86 4.65 -10.47
N ILE A 18 19.03 3.44 -9.92
CA ILE A 18 17.91 2.48 -9.83
C ILE A 18 17.10 2.77 -8.58
N GLY A 19 16.00 3.51 -8.76
CA GLY A 19 14.89 3.44 -7.80
C GLY A 19 14.10 4.71 -7.56
N TRP A 20 14.24 5.76 -8.35
CA TRP A 20 13.17 6.75 -8.49
C TRP A 20 12.59 6.59 -9.89
N ALA A 21 11.95 5.43 -10.12
CA ALA A 21 10.92 5.37 -11.14
C ALA A 21 9.83 6.33 -10.65
N SER A 22 9.88 7.55 -11.15
CA SER A 22 8.94 8.60 -10.83
C SER A 22 7.53 8.06 -11.02
N SER A 23 6.66 8.18 -10.00
CA SER A 23 5.24 7.76 -10.05
C SER A 23 4.44 8.39 -11.20
N VAL A 24 5.07 9.30 -11.94
CA VAL A 24 4.61 10.01 -13.13
C VAL A 24 4.27 9.07 -14.30
N ASP A 25 4.85 7.85 -14.35
CA ASP A 25 4.55 6.84 -15.37
C ASP A 25 3.33 5.97 -15.03
N PHE A 26 2.89 5.94 -13.77
CA PHE A 26 1.69 5.18 -13.37
C PHE A 26 0.39 5.96 -13.68
N VAL A 27 0.48 7.29 -13.76
CA VAL A 27 -0.63 8.17 -14.09
C VAL A 27 -0.60 8.44 -15.60
N SER A 28 -1.40 7.70 -16.36
CA SER A 28 -1.52 7.91 -17.81
C SER A 28 -1.94 9.34 -18.15
N HIS A 29 -1.66 9.81 -19.37
CA HIS A 29 -2.01 11.17 -19.81
C HIS A 29 -3.51 11.46 -19.59
N ASN A 30 -4.36 10.51 -19.96
CA ASN A 30 -5.80 10.60 -19.76
C ASN A 30 -6.19 10.68 -18.27
N MET A 31 -5.45 10.02 -17.38
CA MET A 31 -5.68 10.16 -15.93
C MET A 31 -5.26 11.54 -15.42
N LYS A 32 -4.20 12.14 -15.97
CA LYS A 32 -3.79 13.50 -15.58
C LYS A 32 -4.86 14.52 -15.96
N GLU A 33 -5.45 14.41 -17.15
CA GLU A 33 -6.53 15.28 -17.59
C GLU A 33 -7.79 15.14 -16.73
N ASP A 34 -8.22 13.91 -16.45
CA ASP A 34 -9.38 13.66 -15.59
C ASP A 34 -9.15 14.22 -14.17
N LEU A 35 -7.96 13.99 -13.61
CA LEU A 35 -7.59 14.55 -12.30
C LEU A 35 -7.53 16.08 -12.32
N GLN A 36 -7.09 16.70 -13.42
CA GLN A 36 -7.05 18.15 -13.54
C GLN A 36 -8.46 18.75 -13.52
N LYS A 37 -9.42 18.16 -14.26
CA LYS A 37 -10.83 18.57 -14.23
C LYS A 37 -11.43 18.46 -12.83
N LEU A 38 -11.14 17.36 -12.13
CA LEU A 38 -11.56 17.20 -10.73
C LEU A 38 -10.93 18.29 -9.84
N LYS A 39 -9.63 18.54 -9.98
CA LYS A 39 -8.92 19.55 -9.17
C LYS A 39 -9.49 20.96 -9.34
N GLU A 40 -9.84 21.32 -10.57
CA GLU A 40 -10.45 22.61 -10.91
C GLU A 40 -11.86 22.71 -10.34
N HIS A 41 -12.70 21.69 -10.58
CA HIS A 41 -14.08 21.69 -10.09
C HIS A 41 -14.18 21.75 -8.56
N PHE A 42 -13.36 20.96 -7.86
CA PHE A 42 -13.35 20.91 -6.39
C PHE A 42 -12.45 21.97 -5.75
N ASN A 43 -11.94 22.93 -6.53
CA ASN A 43 -11.07 24.02 -6.08
C ASN A 43 -9.94 23.55 -5.13
N THR A 44 -9.22 22.51 -5.54
CA THR A 44 -8.21 21.84 -4.68
C THR A 44 -6.97 22.71 -4.36
N SER A 45 -6.89 23.92 -4.93
CA SER A 45 -5.88 24.93 -4.61
C SER A 45 -6.27 25.83 -3.43
N ASP A 46 -7.46 25.65 -2.85
CA ASP A 46 -7.89 26.41 -1.67
C ASP A 46 -6.92 26.20 -0.50
N LYS A 47 -6.48 27.33 0.07
CA LYS A 47 -5.52 27.36 1.19
C LYS A 47 -6.04 26.64 2.44
N ALA A 48 -7.36 26.57 2.61
CA ALA A 48 -7.99 25.85 3.72
C ALA A 48 -7.64 24.35 3.71
N LEU A 49 -7.35 23.77 2.54
CA LEU A 49 -7.12 22.34 2.36
C LEU A 49 -5.73 21.85 2.82
N PHE A 50 -4.77 22.76 3.05
CA PHE A 50 -3.38 22.38 3.36
C PHE A 50 -3.10 22.09 4.83
N ARG A 51 -4.02 22.40 5.76
CA ARG A 51 -3.75 22.23 7.20
C ARG A 51 -3.80 20.78 7.66
N ASP A 52 -4.79 20.01 7.18
CA ASP A 52 -5.09 18.68 7.70
C ASP A 52 -5.37 17.68 6.57
N PRO A 53 -4.32 17.03 6.04
CA PRO A 53 -4.52 16.06 4.96
C PRO A 53 -5.22 14.82 5.50
N VAL A 54 -6.24 14.36 4.76
CA VAL A 54 -7.10 13.22 5.16
C VAL A 54 -6.31 11.90 5.27
N PHE A 55 -5.37 11.66 4.35
CA PHE A 55 -4.67 10.37 4.27
C PHE A 55 -3.16 10.47 4.44
N LEU A 56 -2.55 11.61 4.09
CA LEU A 56 -1.08 11.72 3.99
C LEU A 56 -0.37 11.56 5.35
N ARG A 57 -1.02 11.92 6.46
CA ARG A 57 -0.46 11.70 7.81
C ARG A 57 -0.17 10.21 8.07
N ASN A 58 -1.05 9.33 7.59
CA ASN A 58 -0.91 7.88 7.78
C ASN A 58 0.08 7.24 6.79
N LEU A 59 0.42 7.96 5.73
CA LEU A 59 1.38 7.53 4.70
C LEU A 59 2.79 8.07 4.92
N GLN A 60 2.97 8.98 5.87
CA GLN A 60 4.28 9.48 6.23
C GLN A 60 5.15 8.34 6.76
N ASP A 61 6.36 8.21 6.20
CA ASP A 61 7.35 7.21 6.56
C ASP A 61 6.84 5.76 6.42
N LEU A 62 5.89 5.52 5.49
CA LEU A 62 5.26 4.22 5.28
C LEU A 62 6.27 3.07 5.14
N GLU A 63 7.32 3.28 4.35
CA GLU A 63 8.33 2.27 4.04
C GLU A 63 9.23 1.92 5.23
N SER A 64 9.49 2.88 6.12
CA SER A 64 10.35 2.67 7.29
C SER A 64 9.56 2.16 8.50
N ARG A 65 8.26 2.47 8.56
CA ARG A 65 7.37 2.09 9.68
C ARG A 65 6.76 0.70 9.55
N PHE A 66 6.51 0.23 8.33
CA PHE A 66 5.73 -0.97 8.08
C PHE A 66 6.46 -1.95 7.17
N GLU A 67 6.27 -3.25 7.39
CA GLU A 67 6.72 -4.27 6.44
C GLU A 67 5.88 -4.24 5.15
N GLU A 68 6.45 -4.68 4.03
CA GLU A 68 5.79 -4.64 2.71
C GLU A 68 4.36 -5.24 2.72
N GLY A 69 4.14 -6.30 3.50
CA GLY A 69 2.82 -6.91 3.66
C GLY A 69 1.81 -5.99 4.33
N GLU A 70 2.22 -5.27 5.39
CA GLU A 70 1.39 -4.32 6.12
C GLU A 70 1.09 -3.08 5.26
N GLN A 71 2.10 -2.60 4.51
CA GLN A 71 1.93 -1.49 3.56
C GLN A 71 0.87 -1.83 2.51
N LYS A 72 0.89 -3.05 1.96
CA LYS A 72 -0.09 -3.52 0.97
C LYS A 72 -1.51 -3.57 1.53
N VAL A 73 -1.67 -3.94 2.79
CA VAL A 73 -2.97 -3.97 3.47
C VAL A 73 -3.48 -2.54 3.64
N LEU A 74 -2.67 -1.65 4.20
CA LEU A 74 -3.04 -0.24 4.39
C LEU A 74 -3.41 0.43 3.06
N MET A 75 -2.62 0.20 2.01
CA MET A 75 -2.91 0.74 0.68
C MET A 75 -4.19 0.18 0.08
N GLY A 76 -4.46 -1.11 0.25
CA GLY A 76 -5.74 -1.71 -0.18
C GLY A 76 -6.94 -1.03 0.46
N GLU A 77 -6.87 -0.80 1.78
CA GLU A 77 -7.92 -0.12 2.54
C GLU A 77 -8.11 1.35 2.12
N LEU A 78 -7.02 2.08 1.92
CA LEU A 78 -7.08 3.46 1.45
C LEU A 78 -7.73 3.56 0.07
N LEU A 79 -7.42 2.64 -0.84
CA LEU A 79 -8.04 2.61 -2.16
C LEU A 79 -9.55 2.32 -2.07
N ASP A 80 -9.99 1.45 -1.15
CA ASP A 80 -11.42 1.20 -0.92
C ASP A 80 -12.16 2.44 -0.40
N VAL A 81 -11.52 3.23 0.48
CA VAL A 81 -12.07 4.52 0.91
C VAL A 81 -12.17 5.50 -0.27
N TYR A 82 -11.14 5.60 -1.11
CA TYR A 82 -11.20 6.43 -2.32
C TYR A 82 -12.29 6.00 -3.29
N LEU A 83 -12.49 4.69 -3.49
CA LEU A 83 -13.58 4.18 -4.34
C LEU A 83 -14.95 4.62 -3.82
N SER A 84 -15.13 4.63 -2.50
CA SER A 84 -16.37 5.07 -1.85
C SER A 84 -16.57 6.59 -1.98
N ILE A 85 -15.51 7.39 -1.78
CA ILE A 85 -15.55 8.86 -1.98
C ILE A 85 -15.91 9.20 -3.42
N LEU A 86 -15.23 8.59 -4.40
CA LEU A 86 -15.47 8.85 -5.82
C LEU A 86 -16.88 8.43 -6.25
N GLU A 87 -17.43 7.37 -5.64
CA GLU A 87 -18.81 6.95 -5.89
C GLU A 87 -19.82 7.97 -5.36
N ASP A 88 -19.64 8.48 -4.14
CA ASP A 88 -20.50 9.55 -3.59
C ASP A 88 -20.39 10.84 -4.42
N MET A 89 -19.17 11.25 -4.81
CA MET A 89 -18.96 12.41 -5.69
C MET A 89 -19.66 12.24 -7.04
N MET A 90 -19.58 11.06 -7.64
CA MET A 90 -20.25 10.73 -8.90
C MET A 90 -21.78 10.80 -8.76
N ASN A 91 -22.33 10.32 -7.65
CA ASN A 91 -23.77 10.32 -7.40
C ASN A 91 -24.34 11.73 -7.17
N ARG A 92 -23.52 12.67 -6.68
CA ARG A 92 -23.92 14.07 -6.42
C ARG A 92 -23.64 15.01 -7.59
N THR A 93 -22.98 14.54 -8.63
CA THR A 93 -22.59 15.36 -9.79
C THR A 93 -23.66 15.30 -10.88
N GLU A 94 -24.19 16.46 -11.26
CA GLU A 94 -25.12 16.62 -12.39
C GLU A 94 -24.42 16.84 -13.73
N ASP A 95 -23.22 17.44 -13.75
CA ASP A 95 -22.44 17.65 -14.97
C ASP A 95 -21.91 16.30 -15.53
N ASP A 96 -22.46 15.89 -16.68
CA ASP A 96 -22.09 14.66 -17.38
C ASP A 96 -20.60 14.56 -17.72
N ASN A 97 -19.95 15.68 -18.04
CA ASN A 97 -18.52 15.68 -18.36
C ASN A 97 -17.68 15.39 -17.12
N LEU A 98 -18.00 16.04 -16.00
CA LEU A 98 -17.35 15.78 -14.73
C LEU A 98 -17.64 14.36 -14.24
N LYS A 99 -18.90 13.89 -14.35
CA LYS A 99 -19.31 12.54 -13.97
C LYS A 99 -18.53 11.47 -14.74
N ARG A 100 -18.28 11.70 -16.04
CA ARG A 100 -17.40 10.84 -16.86
C ARG A 100 -15.97 10.83 -16.32
N SER A 101 -15.39 11.99 -16.01
CA SER A 101 -14.03 12.06 -15.45
C SER A 101 -13.92 11.37 -14.09
N ILE A 102 -14.89 11.56 -13.19
CA ILE A 102 -14.95 10.84 -11.90
C ILE A 102 -15.01 9.32 -12.13
N THR A 103 -15.86 8.87 -13.08
CA THR A 103 -16.00 7.45 -13.42
C THR A 103 -14.68 6.86 -13.92
N LEU A 104 -13.99 7.55 -14.82
CA LEU A 104 -12.69 7.10 -15.37
C LEU A 104 -11.61 7.04 -14.28
N THR A 105 -11.55 8.05 -13.40
CA THR A 105 -10.67 8.05 -12.23
C THR A 105 -10.98 6.87 -11.31
N ARG A 106 -12.25 6.63 -10.97
CA ARG A 106 -12.68 5.52 -10.12
C ARG A 106 -12.32 4.15 -10.70
N ASN A 107 -12.51 3.95 -12.00
CA ASN A 107 -12.15 2.71 -12.68
C ASN A 107 -10.66 2.41 -12.55
N ARG A 108 -9.79 3.40 -12.76
CA ARG A 108 -8.33 3.25 -12.61
C ARG A 108 -7.92 2.93 -11.17
N VAL A 109 -8.55 3.58 -10.18
CA VAL A 109 -8.34 3.26 -8.75
C VAL A 109 -8.78 1.81 -8.47
N SER A 110 -9.92 1.39 -9.03
CA SER A 110 -10.43 0.02 -8.91
C SER A 110 -9.44 -0.98 -9.52
N ASP A 111 -8.89 -0.69 -10.70
CA ASP A 111 -7.93 -1.57 -11.36
C ASP A 111 -6.63 -1.67 -10.57
N LEU A 112 -6.12 -0.54 -10.05
CA LEU A 112 -4.96 -0.52 -9.15
C LEU A 112 -5.21 -1.41 -7.92
N ARG A 113 -6.37 -1.25 -7.26
CA ARG A 113 -6.78 -2.07 -6.12
C ARG A 113 -6.86 -3.54 -6.50
N LYS A 114 -7.55 -3.88 -7.59
CA LYS A 114 -7.75 -5.26 -8.05
C LYS A 114 -6.50 -5.94 -8.57
N HIS A 115 -5.47 -5.23 -9.03
CA HIS A 115 -4.29 -5.88 -9.61
C HIS A 115 -3.09 -5.91 -8.67
N HIS A 116 -2.89 -4.86 -7.86
CA HIS A 116 -1.69 -4.71 -7.04
C HIS A 116 -1.96 -4.85 -5.54
N PHE A 117 -3.19 -4.57 -5.13
CA PHE A 117 -3.62 -4.59 -3.74
C PHE A 117 -4.84 -5.49 -3.55
N GLN A 118 -4.78 -6.68 -4.15
CA GLN A 118 -5.62 -7.81 -3.80
C GLN A 118 -5.26 -8.27 -2.37
N SER A 119 -5.38 -7.37 -1.41
CA SER A 119 -5.59 -7.73 -0.03
C SER A 119 -6.74 -8.71 -0.06
N LYS A 120 -6.45 -9.97 0.24
CA LYS A 120 -7.46 -10.97 0.49
C LYS A 120 -8.28 -10.38 1.62
N GLY A 121 -9.46 -9.82 1.32
CA GLY A 121 -10.31 -9.08 2.29
C GLY A 121 -10.47 -9.79 3.64
N HIS A 122 -10.24 -11.10 3.67
CA HIS A 122 -9.91 -11.90 4.85
C HIS A 122 -9.09 -11.20 5.93
N LEU A 123 -7.99 -10.50 5.66
CA LEU A 123 -7.19 -9.94 6.78
C LEU A 123 -7.91 -8.79 7.48
N LYS A 124 -8.53 -7.87 6.72
CA LYS A 124 -9.35 -6.81 7.32
C LYS A 124 -10.53 -7.41 8.09
N THR A 125 -11.26 -8.34 7.48
CA THR A 125 -12.39 -9.00 8.14
C THR A 125 -11.93 -9.70 9.42
N GLN A 126 -10.81 -10.42 9.39
CA GLN A 126 -10.23 -11.05 10.57
C GLN A 126 -9.87 -10.04 11.66
N LEU A 127 -9.32 -8.87 11.30
CA LEU A 127 -9.02 -7.82 12.28
C LEU A 127 -10.30 -7.21 12.88
N GLN A 128 -11.33 -6.99 12.06
CA GLN A 128 -12.64 -6.53 12.52
C GLN A 128 -13.30 -7.55 13.47
N ASP A 129 -13.25 -8.84 13.11
CA ASP A 129 -13.76 -9.92 13.95
C ASP A 129 -13.02 -9.97 15.30
N LEU A 130 -11.70 -9.78 15.30
CA LEU A 130 -10.89 -9.71 16.52
C LEU A 130 -11.25 -8.50 17.39
N TRP A 131 -11.47 -7.32 16.79
CA TRP A 131 -11.87 -6.12 17.54
C TRP A 131 -13.30 -6.17 18.07
N ALA A 132 -14.17 -7.00 17.46
CA ALA A 132 -15.54 -7.20 17.89
C ALA A 132 -15.68 -8.20 19.05
N ILE A 133 -14.59 -8.82 19.52
CA ILE A 133 -14.64 -9.77 20.65
C ILE A 133 -15.04 -9.06 21.94
N GLU A 134 -16.10 -9.54 22.58
CA GLU A 134 -16.57 -9.10 23.90
C GLU A 134 -15.64 -9.61 25.00
N THR A 135 -14.54 -8.88 25.25
CA THR A 135 -13.49 -9.31 26.19
C THR A 135 -13.93 -9.39 27.65
N ASP A 136 -15.06 -8.76 27.99
CA ASP A 136 -15.71 -8.78 29.30
C ASP A 136 -16.69 -9.94 29.49
N ASP A 137 -17.10 -10.66 28.42
CA ASP A 137 -17.96 -11.84 28.54
C ASP A 137 -17.19 -13.01 29.20
N PRO A 138 -17.64 -13.52 30.38
CA PRO A 138 -17.01 -14.65 31.06
C PRO A 138 -16.93 -15.93 30.20
N LEU A 139 -17.88 -16.15 29.29
CA LEU A 139 -17.85 -17.30 28.38
C LEU A 139 -16.74 -17.14 27.33
N VAL A 140 -16.59 -15.95 26.76
CA VAL A 140 -15.49 -15.62 25.84
C VAL A 140 -14.14 -15.81 26.53
N GLN A 141 -13.98 -15.31 27.76
CA GLN A 141 -12.74 -15.48 28.54
C GLN A 141 -12.38 -16.96 28.73
N ARG A 142 -13.36 -17.80 29.11
CA ARG A 142 -13.13 -19.25 29.27
C ARG A 142 -12.72 -19.93 27.97
N LYS A 143 -13.33 -19.55 26.83
CA LYS A 143 -12.92 -20.04 25.50
C LYS A 143 -11.49 -19.58 25.16
N ALA A 144 -11.17 -18.31 25.41
CA ALA A 144 -9.84 -17.76 25.17
C ALA A 144 -8.75 -18.48 25.97
N VAL A 145 -9.00 -18.77 27.26
CA VAL A 145 -8.08 -19.55 28.11
C VAL A 145 -7.86 -20.96 27.56
N ARG A 146 -8.91 -21.63 27.06
CA ARG A 146 -8.81 -22.96 26.45
C ARG A 146 -7.92 -22.96 25.20
N GLU A 147 -7.94 -21.88 24.42
CA GLU A 147 -7.20 -21.77 23.15
C GLU A 147 -5.80 -21.16 23.31
N LEU A 148 -5.51 -20.56 24.47
CA LEU A 148 -4.32 -19.75 24.71
C LEU A 148 -3.01 -20.49 24.44
N THR A 149 -2.88 -21.75 24.85
CA THR A 149 -1.66 -22.55 24.62
C THR A 149 -1.32 -22.63 23.12
N THR A 150 -2.33 -22.83 22.28
CA THR A 150 -2.16 -22.94 20.83
C THR A 150 -1.76 -21.59 20.22
N VAL A 151 -2.40 -20.51 20.65
CA VAL A 151 -2.11 -19.14 20.20
C VAL A 151 -0.68 -18.76 20.60
N PHE A 152 -0.31 -18.99 21.87
CA PHE A 152 1.01 -18.69 22.42
C PHE A 152 2.11 -19.45 21.67
N HIS A 153 1.90 -20.74 21.37
CA HIS A 153 2.85 -21.53 20.59
C HIS A 153 3.04 -20.96 19.17
N LYS A 154 1.94 -20.67 18.45
CA LYS A 154 1.99 -20.08 17.10
C LYS A 154 2.73 -18.74 17.11
N ALA A 155 2.46 -17.88 18.08
CA ALA A 155 3.11 -16.58 18.23
C ALA A 155 4.62 -16.74 18.49
N SER A 156 5.00 -17.65 19.38
CA SER A 156 6.41 -17.93 19.71
C SER A 156 7.20 -18.46 18.51
N VAL A 157 6.60 -19.37 17.73
CA VAL A 157 7.20 -19.89 16.50
C VAL A 157 7.37 -18.78 15.46
N LEU A 158 6.40 -17.87 15.33
CA LEU A 158 6.51 -16.75 14.40
C LEU A 158 7.60 -15.76 14.84
N GLY A 159 7.63 -15.37 16.13
CA GLY A 159 8.59 -14.41 16.68
C GLY A 159 10.05 -14.90 16.67
N SER A 160 10.28 -16.21 16.72
CA SER A 160 11.62 -16.80 16.66
C SER A 160 12.22 -16.89 15.26
N LYS A 161 11.43 -16.63 14.19
CA LYS A 161 11.95 -16.62 12.81
C LYS A 161 12.87 -15.42 12.61
N LYS A 162 14.17 -15.69 12.39
CA LYS A 162 15.12 -14.65 11.97
C LYS A 162 14.65 -14.02 10.65
N LYS A 163 14.49 -12.69 10.64
CA LYS A 163 14.24 -11.93 9.40
C LYS A 163 15.40 -12.20 8.44
N VAL A 164 15.16 -12.98 7.38
CA VAL A 164 16.18 -13.20 6.34
C VAL A 164 16.23 -11.91 5.51
N PRO A 165 17.36 -11.18 5.48
CA PRO A 165 17.45 -9.95 4.71
C PRO A 165 17.18 -10.25 3.23
N ALA A 166 16.34 -9.43 2.59
CA ALA A 166 15.85 -9.62 1.22
C ALA A 166 16.97 -9.89 0.19
N ARG A 167 18.18 -9.33 0.43
CA ARG A 167 19.38 -9.56 -0.39
C ARG A 167 19.82 -11.02 -0.46
N ARG A 168 19.55 -11.83 0.59
CA ARG A 168 19.95 -13.25 0.65
C ARG A 168 19.00 -14.17 -0.13
N ARG A 169 17.72 -13.80 -0.29
CA ARG A 169 16.73 -14.57 -1.08
C ARG A 169 17.06 -14.58 -2.58
N ARG A 170 17.50 -13.44 -3.15
CA ARG A 170 17.91 -13.36 -4.57
C ARG A 170 19.08 -14.29 -4.90
N ARG A 171 20.01 -14.51 -3.97
CA ARG A 171 21.17 -15.41 -4.18
C ARG A 171 20.81 -16.89 -4.14
N GLN A 172 19.71 -17.27 -3.48
CA GLN A 172 19.30 -18.68 -3.36
C GLN A 172 18.49 -19.16 -4.58
N ALA A 173 17.76 -18.26 -5.26
CA ALA A 173 17.07 -18.57 -6.51
C ALA A 173 18.04 -18.81 -7.68
N GLY A 174 19.23 -18.19 -7.67
CA GLY A 174 20.26 -18.37 -8.71
C GLY A 174 21.13 -19.62 -8.57
N ARG A 175 21.07 -20.33 -7.44
CA ARG A 175 21.96 -21.48 -7.15
C ARG A 175 21.32 -22.85 -7.39
N ARG A 176 20.06 -22.88 -7.81
CA ARG A 176 19.29 -24.11 -8.11
C ARG A 176 19.19 -24.42 -9.61
N ARG A 177 19.90 -23.68 -10.46
CA ARG A 177 20.11 -24.01 -11.86
C ARG A 177 21.60 -24.28 -12.07
N ILE A 178 22.03 -25.48 -11.70
CA ILE A 178 23.23 -26.13 -12.22
C ILE A 178 22.80 -27.55 -12.54
#